data_AF-A0A6G0QHA8-F1
#
_entry.id   AF-A0A6G0QHA8-F1
#
_cell.length_a   1.000
_cell.length_b   1.000
_cell.length_c   1.000
_cell.angle_alpha   90.00
_cell.angle_beta   90.00
_cell.angle_gamma   90.00
#
_symmetry.space_group_name_H-M   'P 1'
#
loop_
_entity.id
_entity.type
_entity.pdbx_description
1 polymer ?
#
loop_
_entity_poly.entity_id
_entity_poly.type
_entity_poly.pdbx_seq_one_letter_code
_entity_poly.pdbx_strand_id
1 'polypeptide(L)'
;MLHEAALGLDYLHKKGFTHGHLKLSNILVGTDGQAKLADVGLNAMRRYSALSKKFPDAVAKDDLRWRAPECLVKGPTTTSDVYAFGMCIVEAVTDAVPFALVDPSNIGETTLEQPDEMNETEWQLVLAMTSKDPSERAPLHD
;
A
#
# COMPACT_ATOMS: atom_id res chain seq x y z
N MET A 1 5.15 1.42 15.68
CA MET A 1 4.02 1.65 14.76
C MET A 1 4.18 0.92 13.43
N LEU A 2 4.99 1.41 12.47
CA LEU A 2 5.07 0.75 11.14
C LEU A 2 5.57 -0.71 11.21
N HIS A 3 6.52 -1.01 12.10
CA HIS A 3 6.94 -2.39 12.34
C HIS A 3 5.78 -3.32 12.77
N GLU A 4 4.89 -2.86 13.65
CA GLU A 4 3.72 -3.65 14.09
C GLU A 4 2.71 -3.83 12.95
N ALA A 5 2.53 -2.80 12.12
CA ALA A 5 1.70 -2.88 10.92
C ALA A 5 2.28 -3.89 9.91
N ALA A 6 3.61 -3.94 9.73
CA ALA A 6 4.28 -4.94 8.90
C ALA A 6 4.05 -6.36 9.44
N LEU A 7 4.17 -6.57 10.75
CA LEU A 7 3.86 -7.86 11.38
C LEU A 7 2.39 -8.28 11.19
N GLY A 8 1.46 -7.34 11.32
CA GLY A 8 0.04 -7.58 11.06
C GLY A 8 -0.22 -7.94 9.59
N LEU A 9 0.48 -7.28 8.66
CA LEU A 9 0.33 -7.53 7.23
C LEU A 9 0.93 -8.89 6.83
N ASP A 10 2.11 -9.21 7.34
CA ASP A 10 2.74 -10.52 7.18
C ASP A 10 1.86 -11.66 7.73
N TYR A 11 1.22 -11.44 8.88
CA TYR A 11 0.24 -12.39 9.42
C TYR A 11 -0.93 -12.62 8.45
N LEU A 12 -1.51 -11.56 7.87
CA LEU A 12 -2.58 -11.70 6.87
C LEU A 12 -2.11 -12.52 5.66
N HIS A 13 -0.92 -12.20 5.15
CA HIS A 13 -0.35 -12.88 3.98
C HIS A 13 -0.09 -14.36 4.25
N LYS A 14 0.45 -14.70 5.43
CA LYS A 14 0.65 -16.10 5.89
C LYS A 14 -0.66 -16.87 6.03
N LYS A 15 -1.78 -16.18 6.25
CA LYS A 15 -3.13 -16.79 6.26
C LYS A 15 -3.78 -16.85 4.87
N GLY A 16 -3.07 -16.44 3.82
CA GLY A 16 -3.57 -16.44 2.45
C GLY A 16 -4.51 -15.27 2.14
N PHE A 17 -4.55 -14.25 2.99
CA PHE A 17 -5.35 -13.05 2.78
C PHE A 17 -4.49 -11.93 2.21
N THR A 18 -5.07 -11.19 1.26
CA THR A 18 -4.55 -9.92 0.75
C THR A 18 -5.37 -8.80 1.36
N HIS A 19 -4.72 -7.75 1.87
CA HIS A 19 -5.38 -6.55 2.36
C HIS A 19 -6.10 -5.84 1.22
N GLY A 20 -5.35 -5.52 0.16
CA GLY A 20 -5.82 -5.04 -1.12
C GLY A 20 -6.24 -3.57 -1.18
N HIS A 21 -6.33 -2.88 -0.04
CA HIS A 21 -6.63 -1.44 0.07
C HIS A 21 -5.74 -0.74 1.12
N LEU A 22 -4.45 -1.05 1.11
CA LEU A 22 -3.55 -0.52 2.13
C LEU A 22 -3.15 0.93 1.81
N LYS A 23 -3.25 1.81 2.80
CA LYS A 23 -2.82 3.21 2.82
C LYS A 23 -2.60 3.62 4.29
N LEU A 24 -1.85 4.70 4.56
CA LEU A 24 -1.48 5.02 5.94
C LEU A 24 -2.70 5.29 6.83
N SER A 25 -3.74 5.92 6.30
CA SER A 25 -5.01 6.15 7.02
C SER A 25 -5.75 4.87 7.42
N ASN A 26 -5.40 3.72 6.84
CA ASN A 26 -5.92 2.40 7.21
C ASN A 26 -5.01 1.67 8.22
N ILE A 27 -3.92 2.29 8.69
CA ILE A 27 -3.08 1.83 9.78
C ILE A 27 -3.42 2.65 11.02
N LEU A 28 -4.29 2.12 11.87
CA LEU A 28 -4.81 2.82 13.04
C LEU A 28 -3.93 2.57 14.26
N VAL A 29 -3.92 3.52 15.19
CA VAL A 29 -3.24 3.36 16.49
C VAL A 29 -4.28 3.04 17.55
N GLY A 30 -4.14 1.90 18.21
CA GLY A 30 -5.00 1.51 19.33
C GLY A 30 -4.72 2.33 20.59
N THR A 31 -5.60 2.22 21.58
CA THR A 31 -5.39 2.84 22.91
C THR A 31 -4.21 2.22 23.67
N ASP A 32 -3.76 1.05 23.23
CA ASP A 32 -2.53 0.36 23.67
C ASP A 32 -1.27 0.92 23.00
N GLY A 33 -1.39 1.91 22.11
CA GLY A 33 -0.29 2.49 21.34
C GLY A 33 0.19 1.62 20.18
N GLN A 34 -0.47 0.49 19.90
CA GLN A 34 -0.06 -0.44 18.85
C GLN A 34 -0.74 -0.14 17.53
N ALA A 35 -0.01 -0.27 16.43
CA ALA A 35 -0.61 -0.17 15.10
C ALA A 35 -1.49 -1.39 14.77
N LYS A 36 -2.64 -1.16 14.15
CA LYS A 36 -3.61 -2.18 13.74
C LYS A 36 -4.10 -1.89 12.31
N LEU A 37 -4.18 -2.91 11.48
CA LEU A 37 -4.71 -2.79 10.12
C LEU A 37 -6.24 -2.74 10.15
N ALA A 38 -6.81 -1.73 9.49
CA ALA A 38 -8.25 -1.58 9.28
C ALA A 38 -8.64 -1.88 7.83
N ASP A 39 -9.93 -1.98 7.53
CA ASP A 39 -10.41 -2.07 6.13
C ASP A 39 -9.94 -3.31 5.33
N VAL A 40 -9.47 -4.33 6.05
CA VAL A 40 -8.98 -5.60 5.49
C VAL A 40 -10.07 -6.29 4.67
N GLY A 41 -9.77 -6.66 3.43
CA GLY A 41 -10.65 -7.49 2.60
C GLY A 41 -11.87 -6.78 2.00
N LEU A 42 -12.01 -5.46 2.19
CA LEU A 42 -13.07 -4.67 1.55
C LEU A 42 -13.07 -4.80 0.02
N ASN A 43 -11.90 -4.89 -0.60
CA ASN A 43 -11.79 -5.07 -2.05
C ASN A 43 -12.23 -6.45 -2.53
N ALA A 44 -11.99 -7.50 -1.74
CA ALA A 44 -12.52 -8.83 -2.04
C ALA A 44 -14.06 -8.81 -1.94
N MET A 45 -14.62 -8.22 -0.87
CA MET A 45 -16.07 -8.12 -0.68
C MET A 45 -16.77 -7.32 -1.78
N ARG A 46 -16.17 -6.22 -2.25
CA ARG A 46 -16.71 -5.43 -3.37
C ARG A 46 -16.82 -6.23 -4.68
N ARG A 47 -15.83 -7.08 -4.98
CA ARG A 47 -15.86 -7.94 -6.19
C ARG A 47 -17.02 -8.92 -6.21
N TYR A 48 -17.40 -9.45 -5.05
CA TYR A 48 -18.51 -10.39 -4.91
C TYR A 48 -19.87 -9.70 -4.73
N SER A 49 -19.90 -8.40 -4.50
CA SER A 49 -21.14 -7.63 -4.42
C SER A 49 -21.74 -7.36 -5.80
N ALA A 50 -23.00 -7.74 -5.99
CA ALA A 50 -23.76 -7.44 -7.22
C ALA A 50 -23.89 -5.93 -7.51
N LEU A 51 -23.67 -5.07 -6.51
CA LEU A 51 -23.65 -3.61 -6.63
C LEU A 51 -22.38 -3.05 -7.29
N SER A 52 -21.24 -3.75 -7.26
CA SER A 52 -19.99 -3.23 -7.87
C SER A 52 -20.06 -3.14 -9.39
N LYS A 53 -20.93 -3.92 -10.04
CA LYS A 53 -21.20 -3.81 -11.48
C LYS A 53 -21.94 -2.53 -11.88
N LYS A 54 -22.64 -1.86 -10.94
CA LYS A 54 -23.38 -0.62 -11.19
C LYS A 54 -22.60 0.65 -10.90
N PHE A 55 -21.55 0.54 -10.10
CA PHE A 55 -20.63 1.63 -9.77
C PHE A 55 -19.22 1.15 -10.12
N PRO A 56 -18.79 1.26 -11.40
CA PRO A 56 -17.44 0.87 -11.77
C PRO A 56 -16.49 1.68 -10.89
N ASP A 57 -15.64 0.94 -10.17
CA ASP A 57 -14.64 1.39 -9.22
C ASP A 57 -14.34 2.89 -9.30
N ALA A 58 -15.17 3.69 -8.62
CA ALA A 58 -14.69 4.90 -7.99
C ALA A 58 -13.86 4.46 -6.78
N VAL A 59 -12.81 3.65 -7.02
CA VAL A 59 -11.58 3.79 -6.26
C VAL A 59 -11.30 5.26 -6.41
N ALA A 60 -11.44 6.02 -5.31
CA ALA A 60 -11.22 7.45 -5.35
C ALA A 60 -9.89 7.63 -6.08
N LYS A 61 -9.83 8.50 -7.11
CA LYS A 61 -8.61 8.67 -7.91
C LYS A 61 -7.37 8.84 -7.02
N ASP A 62 -7.57 9.35 -5.81
CA ASP A 62 -6.56 9.49 -4.77
C ASP A 62 -6.02 8.18 -4.19
N ASP A 63 -6.82 7.11 -4.06
CA ASP A 63 -6.36 5.81 -3.57
C ASP A 63 -5.37 5.12 -4.53
N LEU A 64 -5.27 5.57 -5.79
CA LEU A 64 -4.30 5.04 -6.76
C LEU A 64 -2.85 5.31 -6.34
N ARG A 65 -2.63 6.29 -5.46
CA ARG A 65 -1.29 6.73 -5.04
C ARG A 65 -0.53 5.67 -4.25
N TRP A 66 -1.23 4.80 -3.52
CA TRP A 66 -0.60 3.68 -2.79
C TRP A 66 -0.63 2.37 -3.58
N ARG A 67 -1.33 2.34 -4.71
CA ARG A 67 -1.65 1.10 -5.41
C ARG A 67 -0.48 0.67 -6.29
N ALA A 68 -0.09 -0.60 -6.17
CA ALA A 68 0.92 -1.18 -7.03
C ALA A 68 0.48 -1.11 -8.51
N PRO A 69 1.39 -0.80 -9.46
CA PRO A 69 1.04 -0.55 -10.86
C PRO A 69 0.36 -1.74 -11.53
N GLU A 70 0.75 -2.97 -11.19
CA GLU A 70 0.13 -4.18 -11.72
C GLU A 70 -1.34 -4.34 -11.31
N CYS A 71 -1.77 -3.69 -10.22
CA CYS A 71 -3.15 -3.77 -9.72
C CYS A 71 -4.14 -2.92 -10.51
N LEU A 72 -3.69 -2.15 -11.50
CA LEU A 72 -4.55 -1.46 -12.46
C LEU A 72 -5.09 -2.42 -13.52
N VAL A 73 -4.32 -3.46 -13.84
CA VAL A 73 -4.66 -4.48 -14.83
C VAL A 73 -5.12 -5.77 -14.15
N LYS A 74 -4.42 -6.16 -13.08
CA LYS A 74 -4.68 -7.36 -12.29
C LYS A 74 -5.31 -6.97 -10.95
N GLY A 75 -5.86 -7.93 -10.23
CA GLY A 75 -6.32 -7.67 -8.87
C GLY A 75 -5.19 -7.50 -7.86
N PRO A 76 -5.49 -7.01 -6.64
CA PRO A 76 -4.51 -6.97 -5.57
C PRO A 76 -4.04 -8.37 -5.20
N THR A 77 -2.77 -8.45 -4.83
CA THR A 77 -2.04 -9.63 -4.35
C THR A 77 -1.29 -9.30 -3.05
N THR A 78 -0.78 -10.31 -2.36
CA THR A 78 0.09 -10.10 -1.20
C THR A 78 1.29 -9.22 -1.53
N THR A 79 1.95 -9.46 -2.67
CA THR A 79 3.07 -8.62 -3.15
C THR A 79 2.65 -7.18 -3.45
N SER A 80 1.41 -6.93 -3.86
CA SER A 80 0.90 -5.57 -4.05
C SER A 80 0.67 -4.82 -2.74
N ASP A 81 0.35 -5.53 -1.65
CA ASP A 81 0.27 -4.91 -0.33
C ASP A 81 1.65 -4.47 0.16
N VAL A 82 2.72 -5.20 -0.19
CA VAL A 82 4.10 -4.81 0.13
C VAL A 82 4.44 -3.47 -0.51
N TYR A 83 4.11 -3.29 -1.79
CA TYR A 83 4.27 -2.00 -2.48
C TYR A 83 3.49 -0.90 -1.77
N ALA A 84 2.21 -1.15 -1.47
CA ALA A 84 1.36 -0.17 -0.79
C ALA A 84 1.88 0.18 0.61
N PHE A 85 2.48 -0.78 1.31
CA PHE A 85 3.12 -0.55 2.59
C PHE A 85 4.37 0.34 2.45
N GLY A 86 5.20 0.14 1.42
CA GLY A 86 6.30 1.05 1.09
C GLY A 86 5.83 2.49 0.89
N MET A 87 4.69 2.67 0.21
CA MET A 87 4.05 3.98 0.05
C MET A 87 3.54 4.56 1.37
N CYS A 88 3.08 3.73 2.31
CA CYS A 88 2.71 4.17 3.66
C CYS A 88 3.93 4.64 4.46
N ILE A 89 5.10 4.02 4.28
CA ILE A 89 6.35 4.47 4.90
C ILE A 89 6.70 5.87 4.39
N VAL A 90 6.65 6.09 3.07
CA VAL A 90 6.88 7.40 2.46
C VAL A 90 5.91 8.45 3.02
N GLU A 91 4.62 8.13 3.07
CA GLU A 91 3.60 9.04 3.61
C GLU A 91 3.85 9.39 5.08
N ALA A 92 4.20 8.39 5.90
CA ALA A 92 4.40 8.58 7.33
C ALA A 92 5.65 9.42 7.65
N VAL A 93 6.69 9.31 6.82
CA VAL A 93 7.95 10.03 7.01
C VAL A 93 7.86 11.46 6.50
N THR A 94 7.16 11.68 5.38
CA THR A 94 7.03 13.01 4.76
C THR A 94 5.84 13.82 5.25
N ASP A 95 4.92 13.19 6.00
CA ASP A 95 3.61 13.75 6.36
C ASP A 95 2.81 14.26 5.13
N ALA A 96 3.08 13.66 3.97
CA ALA A 96 2.52 14.05 2.70
C ALA A 96 2.03 12.85 1.90
N VAL A 97 0.90 13.03 1.22
CA VAL A 97 0.34 12.00 0.35
C VAL A 97 1.35 11.65 -0.76
N PRO A 98 1.66 10.36 -1.00
CA PRO A 98 2.58 9.98 -2.06
C PRO A 98 2.13 10.50 -3.41
N PHE A 99 3.06 11.07 -4.18
CA PHE A 99 2.79 11.68 -5.48
C PHE A 99 1.76 12.82 -5.45
N ALA A 100 1.56 13.54 -4.33
CA ALA A 100 0.51 14.57 -4.19
C ALA A 100 0.39 15.55 -5.37
N LEU A 101 1.52 15.93 -5.99
CA LEU A 101 1.57 16.89 -7.10
C LEU A 101 1.44 16.26 -8.49
N VAL A 102 1.35 14.94 -8.59
CA VAL A 102 1.26 14.18 -9.84
C VAL A 102 -0.21 13.93 -10.16
N ASP A 103 -0.60 14.14 -11.43
CA ASP A 103 -1.91 13.74 -11.93
C ASP A 103 -2.08 12.22 -11.75
N PRO A 104 -3.20 11.74 -11.19
CA PRO A 104 -3.47 10.31 -11.05
C PRO A 104 -3.27 9.48 -12.31
N SER A 105 -3.44 10.05 -13.52
CA SER A 105 -3.18 9.33 -14.78
C SER A 105 -1.70 9.02 -15.03
N ASN A 106 -0.79 9.79 -14.43
CA ASN A 106 0.66 9.72 -14.69
C ASN A 106 1.43 9.00 -13.58
N ILE A 107 0.78 8.60 -12.49
CA ILE A 107 1.40 7.93 -11.34
C ILE A 107 2.17 6.67 -11.78
N GLY A 108 1.61 5.84 -12.66
CA GLY A 108 2.24 4.59 -13.10
C GLY A 108 3.56 4.77 -13.87
N GLU A 109 3.78 5.96 -14.43
CA GLU A 109 4.98 6.31 -15.20
C GLU A 109 5.99 7.12 -14.35
N THR A 110 5.55 7.66 -13.21
CA THR A 110 6.37 8.50 -12.34
C THR A 110 7.30 7.67 -11.47
N THR A 111 8.51 8.16 -11.23
CA THR A 111 9.48 7.53 -10.33
C THR A 111 9.40 8.18 -8.96
N LEU A 112 9.55 7.39 -7.89
CA LEU A 112 9.64 7.91 -6.53
C LEU A 112 11.01 8.57 -6.32
N GLU A 113 11.01 9.75 -5.73
CA GLU A 113 12.24 10.45 -5.33
C GLU A 113 12.47 10.28 -3.84
N GLN A 114 13.73 10.20 -3.42
CA GLN A 114 14.11 10.07 -2.02
C GLN A 114 13.71 11.34 -1.26
N PRO A 115 12.90 11.24 -0.19
CA PRO A 115 12.60 12.38 0.65
C PRO A 115 13.81 12.82 1.48
N ASP A 116 13.91 14.13 1.77
CA ASP A 116 14.98 14.70 2.60
C ASP A 116 14.97 14.13 4.04
N GLU A 117 13.81 13.69 4.51
CA GLU A 117 13.60 13.11 5.84
C GLU A 117 14.13 11.67 5.96
N MET A 118 14.47 11.02 4.83
CA MET A 118 14.80 9.60 4.78
C MET A 118 16.28 9.37 4.48
N ASN A 119 16.96 8.59 5.32
CA ASN A 119 18.35 8.22 5.06
C ASN A 119 18.46 7.14 3.96
N GLU A 120 19.67 6.92 3.45
CA GLU A 120 19.92 5.96 2.36
C GLU A 120 19.40 4.55 2.69
N THR A 121 19.59 4.06 3.91
CA THR A 121 19.18 2.69 4.27
C THR A 121 17.66 2.55 4.30
N GLU A 122 16.97 3.51 4.88
CA GLU A 122 15.50 3.56 4.87
C GLU A 122 14.96 3.66 3.44
N TRP A 123 15.63 4.46 2.61
CA TRP A 123 15.25 4.62 1.21
C TRP A 123 15.45 3.36 0.38
N GLN A 124 16.57 2.66 0.57
CA GLN A 124 16.81 1.37 -0.08
C GLN A 124 15.76 0.33 0.30
N LEU A 125 15.30 0.32 1.57
CA LEU A 125 14.18 -0.51 1.97
C LEU A 125 12.89 -0.13 1.22
N VAL A 126 12.54 1.15 1.16
CA VAL A 126 11.36 1.61 0.41
C VAL A 126 11.46 1.20 -1.06
N LEU A 127 12.60 1.43 -1.72
CA LEU A 127 12.81 1.02 -3.11
C LEU A 127 12.65 -0.49 -3.30
N ALA A 128 13.20 -1.30 -2.38
CA ALA A 128 13.03 -2.75 -2.40
C ALA A 128 11.56 -3.17 -2.22
N MET A 129 10.78 -2.46 -1.40
CA MET A 129 9.34 -2.73 -1.25
C MET A 129 8.51 -2.27 -2.47
N THR A 130 8.92 -1.17 -3.12
CA THR A 130 8.19 -0.54 -4.23
C THR A 130 8.71 -0.93 -5.61
N SER A 131 9.42 -2.05 -5.73
CA SER A 131 9.88 -2.55 -7.04
C SER A 131 8.72 -2.69 -8.03
N LYS A 132 8.97 -2.29 -9.30
CA LYS A 132 8.03 -2.45 -10.40
C LYS A 132 7.77 -3.93 -10.71
N ASP A 133 8.76 -4.79 -10.48
CA ASP A 133 8.58 -6.23 -10.56
C ASP A 133 8.12 -6.78 -9.19
N PRO A 134 6.89 -7.34 -9.08
CA PRO A 134 6.40 -7.87 -7.82
C PRO A 134 7.23 -9.04 -7.24
N SER A 135 8.01 -9.77 -8.06
CA SER A 135 8.85 -10.86 -7.54
C SER A 135 10.14 -10.38 -6.87
N GLU A 136 10.57 -9.16 -7.17
CA GLU A 136 11.78 -8.55 -6.61
C GLU A 136 11.50 -7.76 -5.33
N ARG A 137 10.25 -7.74 -4.85
CA ARG A 137 9.88 -6.97 -3.66
C ARG A 137 10.40 -7.63 -2.39
N ALA A 138 10.97 -6.82 -1.50
CA ALA A 138 11.42 -7.29 -0.19
C ALA A 138 10.27 -7.92 0.61
N PRO A 139 10.53 -9.01 1.37
CA PRO A 139 9.53 -9.58 2.26
C PRO A 139 9.25 -8.65 3.45
N LEU A 140 8.09 -8.82 4.09
CA LEU A 140 7.67 -8.00 5.24
C LEU A 140 8.36 -8.37 6.57
N HIS A 141 9.17 -9.44 6.58
CA HIS A 141 9.75 -10.03 7.80
C HIS A 141 11.27 -9.86 7.93
N ASP A 142 11.91 -9.22 6.95
CA ASP A 142 13.34 -8.88 6.97
C ASP A 142 13.53 -7.40 7.36
#